data_AF-A0A482ZL67-F1
#
_entry.id   AF-A0A482ZL67-F1
#
_cell.length_a   1.000
_cell.length_b   1.000
_cell.length_c   1.000
_cell.angle_alpha   90.00
_cell.angle_beta   90.00
_cell.angle_gamma   90.00
#
_symmetry.space_group_name_H-M   'P 1'
#
loop_
_entity.id
_entity.type
_entity.pdbx_description
1 polymer ?
#
loop_
_entity_poly.entity_id
_entity_poly.type
_entity_poly.pdbx_seq_one_letter_code
_entity_poly.pdbx_strand_id
1 'polypeptide(L)'
;MKIFFVCCTYFFYTYAFASVTVIDKNNIIFIYEANSEQPMSNTDIVKLTSEEVIYAKNEFIKQDLILKNKSVVKNKLLKFNKEYNFIARLSSDLGSYDFNNNGFKLKINNSIYLPFRNSYRVNFENSDDFNFLQLEQNKAKKLIQKLQKNRNIIVEFHGILTKAEEYLYGDRISDPINKGQLTTLFKNIKTVRLFINKTVIYSTFGKVIKTIYPRITYDDFVKSKSEKECLNGDEVFNIGSYTTVDEIKHSISCGADIHKRSKGWFGLTPLQWAKEFKNIPVIRFLNKELKKAK
;
A
#
# COMPACT_ATOMS: atom_id res chain seq x y z
N MET A 1 -24.80 20.34 43.77
CA MET A 1 -23.47 19.95 43.27
C MET A 1 -23.44 18.43 43.13
N LYS A 2 -23.57 17.89 41.91
CA LYS A 2 -23.49 16.46 41.61
C LYS A 2 -22.40 16.26 40.56
N ILE A 3 -21.30 15.63 40.96
CA ILE A 3 -20.19 15.27 40.06
C ILE A 3 -20.48 13.87 39.54
N PHE A 4 -20.70 13.74 38.23
CA PHE A 4 -20.77 12.44 37.56
C PHE A 4 -19.36 12.06 37.09
N PHE A 5 -18.81 11.01 37.70
CA PHE A 5 -17.66 10.29 37.18
C PHE A 5 -18.15 9.38 36.04
N VAL A 6 -17.83 9.74 34.79
CA VAL A 6 -18.00 8.83 33.66
C VAL A 6 -16.73 7.99 33.54
N CYS A 7 -16.87 6.71 33.88
CA CYS A 7 -15.83 5.70 33.82
C CYS A 7 -15.57 5.33 32.34
N CYS A 8 -14.43 5.78 31.79
CA CYS A 8 -13.92 5.30 30.51
C CYS A 8 -13.30 3.91 30.69
N THR A 9 -14.03 2.86 30.34
CA THR A 9 -13.46 1.52 30.17
C THR A 9 -12.71 1.46 28.85
N TYR A 10 -11.40 1.72 28.90
CA TYR A 10 -10.45 1.40 27.84
C TYR A 10 -10.29 -0.13 27.78
N PHE A 11 -10.91 -0.77 26.79
CA PHE A 11 -10.56 -2.12 26.39
C PHE A 11 -9.25 -2.06 25.60
N PHE A 12 -8.12 -2.32 26.27
CA PHE A 12 -6.84 -2.56 25.62
C PHE A 12 -6.82 -3.98 25.04
N TYR A 13 -7.16 -4.11 23.76
CA TYR A 13 -6.65 -5.23 22.96
C TYR A 13 -5.22 -4.90 22.55
N THR A 14 -4.23 -5.43 23.28
CA THR A 14 -2.82 -5.39 22.88
C THR A 14 -2.58 -6.46 21.82
N TYR A 15 -3.05 -6.21 20.60
CA TYR A 15 -2.43 -6.84 19.44
C TYR A 15 -1.03 -6.23 19.32
N ALA A 16 0.00 -7.08 19.30
CA ALA A 16 1.34 -6.68 18.92
C ALA A 16 1.29 -6.12 17.50
N PHE A 17 1.15 -4.80 17.37
CA PHE A 17 1.25 -4.13 16.08
C PHE A 17 2.66 -4.40 15.58
N ALA A 18 2.78 -5.19 14.51
CA ALA A 18 4.00 -5.21 13.72
C ALA A 18 4.40 -3.75 13.46
N SER A 19 5.65 -3.39 13.77
CA SER A 19 6.15 -2.03 13.57
C SER A 19 5.95 -1.64 12.10
N VAL A 20 5.09 -0.67 11.85
CA VAL A 20 4.83 -0.19 10.49
C VAL A 20 5.81 0.93 10.17
N THR A 21 6.48 0.85 9.04
CA THR A 21 7.43 1.89 8.62
C THR A 21 6.78 2.88 7.66
N VAL A 22 6.78 4.15 8.04
CA VAL A 22 6.33 5.25 7.18
C VAL A 22 7.43 5.56 6.17
N ILE A 23 7.17 5.45 4.87
CA ILE A 23 8.10 5.80 3.82
C ILE A 23 8.17 7.32 3.68
N ASP A 24 9.39 7.86 3.78
CA ASP A 24 9.68 9.28 3.60
C ASP A 24 11.04 9.51 2.92
N LYS A 25 11.42 10.79 2.78
CA LYS A 25 12.69 11.19 2.17
C LYS A 25 13.93 10.73 2.94
N ASN A 26 13.80 10.42 4.24
CA ASN A 26 14.91 10.10 5.12
C ASN A 26 15.21 8.60 5.16
N ASN A 27 14.20 7.76 4.90
CA ASN A 27 14.34 6.31 4.98
C ASN A 27 14.23 5.56 3.66
N ILE A 28 13.70 6.15 2.59
CA ILE A 28 13.52 5.44 1.31
C ILE A 28 14.81 4.82 0.78
N ILE A 29 15.95 5.50 0.93
CA ILE A 29 17.26 4.95 0.55
C ILE A 29 17.58 3.69 1.35
N PHE A 30 17.37 3.68 2.66
CA PHE A 30 17.66 2.50 3.48
C PHE A 30 16.66 1.37 3.20
N ILE A 31 15.40 1.70 2.91
CA ILE A 31 14.38 0.72 2.50
C ILE A 31 14.78 0.07 1.17
N TYR A 32 15.15 0.88 0.18
CA TYR A 32 15.61 0.39 -1.11
C TYR A 32 16.87 -0.46 -0.98
N GLU A 33 17.93 0.07 -0.35
CA GLU A 33 19.23 -0.61 -0.27
C GLU A 33 19.18 -1.88 0.59
N ALA A 34 18.29 -1.96 1.58
CA ALA A 34 18.10 -3.19 2.36
C ALA A 34 17.36 -4.30 1.57
N ASN A 35 16.64 -3.95 0.51
CA ASN A 35 15.78 -4.87 -0.25
C ASN A 35 16.16 -5.01 -1.74
N SER A 36 17.21 -4.31 -2.18
CA SER A 36 17.69 -4.32 -3.57
C SER A 36 18.54 -5.57 -3.85
N GLU A 37 18.42 -6.12 -5.07
CA GLU A 37 19.32 -7.19 -5.56
C GLU A 37 20.75 -6.70 -5.78
N GLN A 38 20.92 -5.39 -6.02
CA GLN A 38 22.21 -4.74 -6.25
C GLN A 38 22.37 -3.57 -5.28
N PRO A 39 22.63 -3.84 -3.99
CA PRO A 39 22.81 -2.79 -3.00
C PRO A 39 24.15 -2.08 -3.23
N MET A 40 24.16 -0.77 -3.00
CA MET A 40 25.38 0.03 -2.97
C MET A 40 26.27 -0.37 -1.79
N SER A 41 27.56 -0.01 -1.87
CA SER A 41 28.44 -0.14 -0.72
C SER A 41 27.98 0.75 0.44
N ASN A 42 28.20 0.31 1.69
CA ASN A 42 27.93 1.15 2.87
C ASN A 42 28.62 2.51 2.79
N THR A 43 29.82 2.57 2.18
CA THR A 43 30.55 3.80 1.94
C THR A 43 29.77 4.78 1.07
N ASP A 44 29.16 4.30 -0.01
CA ASP A 44 28.41 5.16 -0.93
C ASP A 44 27.06 5.58 -0.35
N ILE A 45 26.41 4.71 0.42
CA ILE A 45 25.22 5.08 1.19
C ILE A 45 25.56 6.18 2.20
N VAL A 46 26.69 6.09 2.91
CA VAL A 46 27.13 7.14 3.84
C VAL A 46 27.33 8.48 3.10
N LYS A 47 28.01 8.47 1.94
CA LYS A 47 28.21 9.69 1.12
C LYS A 47 26.90 10.34 0.67
N LEU A 48 25.83 9.56 0.52
CA LEU A 48 24.52 10.05 0.09
C LEU A 48 23.63 10.51 1.24
N THR A 49 23.87 10.04 2.47
CA THR A 49 22.90 10.18 3.57
C THR A 49 23.42 10.95 4.77
N SER A 50 24.75 11.06 4.95
CA SER A 50 25.33 11.81 6.06
C SER A 50 25.56 13.26 5.65
N GLU A 51 24.81 14.18 6.26
CA GLU A 51 25.00 15.63 6.06
C GLU A 51 26.44 16.04 6.41
N GLU A 52 27.01 15.51 7.49
CA GLU A 52 28.41 15.77 7.88
C GLU A 52 29.39 15.41 6.76
N VAL A 53 29.19 14.26 6.11
CA VAL A 53 30.04 13.80 4.99
C VAL A 53 29.80 14.62 3.73
N ILE A 54 28.56 15.04 3.47
CA ILE A 54 28.19 15.87 2.31
C ILE A 54 28.84 17.26 2.42
N TYR A 55 28.86 17.85 3.62
CA TYR A 55 29.36 19.21 3.88
C TYR A 55 30.79 19.27 4.44
N ALA A 56 31.51 18.13 4.50
CA ALA A 56 32.89 18.08 4.97
C ALA A 56 33.81 18.96 4.13
N LYS A 57 34.68 19.74 4.80
CA LYS A 57 35.51 20.78 4.17
C LYS A 57 36.67 20.24 3.32
N ASN A 58 37.18 19.05 3.62
CA ASN A 58 38.26 18.41 2.88
C ASN A 58 38.11 16.89 2.86
N GLU A 59 38.87 16.25 1.98
CA GLU A 59 38.83 14.81 1.73
C GLU A 59 39.24 13.96 2.93
N PHE A 60 40.16 14.41 3.78
CA PHE A 60 40.61 13.66 4.96
C PHE A 60 39.52 13.61 6.02
N ILE A 61 38.94 14.76 6.38
CA ILE A 61 37.79 14.84 7.30
C ILE A 61 36.63 14.02 6.74
N LYS A 62 36.40 14.07 5.42
CA LYS A 62 35.36 13.29 4.76
C LYS A 62 35.58 11.79 4.92
N GLN A 63 36.82 11.30 4.77
CA GLN A 63 37.14 9.88 4.96
C GLN A 63 36.95 9.45 6.43
N ASP A 64 37.40 10.26 7.38
CA ASP A 64 37.21 9.98 8.82
C ASP A 64 35.72 9.88 9.16
N LEU A 65 34.91 10.82 8.66
CA LEU A 65 33.47 10.81 8.85
C LEU A 65 32.80 9.63 8.14
N ILE A 66 33.28 9.23 6.96
CA ILE A 66 32.81 8.03 6.27
C ILE A 66 33.03 6.80 7.15
N LEU A 67 34.24 6.61 7.67
CA LEU A 67 34.59 5.48 8.54
C LEU A 67 33.73 5.47 9.81
N LYS A 68 33.57 6.63 10.46
CA LYS A 68 32.73 6.80 11.65
C LYS A 68 31.26 6.43 11.38
N ASN A 69 30.70 6.84 10.25
CA ASN A 69 29.28 6.67 9.95
C ASN A 69 28.91 5.31 9.32
N LYS A 70 29.89 4.47 8.93
CA LYS A 70 29.62 3.12 8.37
C LYS A 70 28.78 2.24 9.29
N SER A 71 29.05 2.26 10.60
CA SER A 71 28.31 1.46 11.58
C SER A 71 26.85 1.93 11.73
N VAL A 72 26.62 3.24 11.68
CA VAL A 72 25.29 3.86 11.73
C VAL A 72 24.45 3.40 10.53
N VAL A 73 25.01 3.45 9.32
CA VAL A 73 24.34 2.97 8.11
C VAL A 73 24.03 1.48 8.20
N LYS A 74 24.99 0.65 8.61
CA LYS A 74 24.79 -0.79 8.78
C LYS A 74 23.61 -1.09 9.72
N ASN A 75 23.54 -0.39 10.86
CA ASN A 75 22.45 -0.56 11.82
C ASN A 75 21.10 -0.12 11.26
N LYS A 76 21.05 0.97 10.47
CA LYS A 76 19.82 1.38 9.77
C LYS A 76 19.36 0.34 8.75
N LEU A 77 20.27 -0.19 7.94
CA LEU A 77 19.93 -1.23 6.94
C LEU A 77 19.37 -2.49 7.62
N LEU A 78 19.98 -2.93 8.73
CA LEU A 78 19.50 -4.08 9.50
C LEU A 78 18.06 -3.91 10.02
N LYS A 79 17.65 -2.67 10.33
CA LYS A 79 16.28 -2.36 10.73
C LYS A 79 15.28 -2.64 9.60
N PHE A 80 15.60 -2.24 8.37
CA PHE A 80 14.68 -2.36 7.23
C PHE A 80 14.73 -3.71 6.52
N ASN A 81 15.70 -4.58 6.82
CA ASN A 81 15.83 -5.93 6.26
C ASN A 81 14.79 -6.94 6.81
N LYS A 82 13.91 -6.52 7.72
CA LYS A 82 12.89 -7.39 8.34
C LYS A 82 11.47 -6.80 8.27
N GLU A 83 11.33 -5.60 7.73
CA GLU A 83 10.06 -4.89 7.72
C GLU A 83 9.41 -5.06 6.35
N TYR A 84 8.28 -5.77 6.33
CA TYR A 84 7.49 -5.93 5.11
C TYR A 84 6.36 -4.90 5.04
N ASN A 85 5.87 -4.40 6.18
CA ASN A 85 4.72 -3.50 6.23
C ASN A 85 5.15 -2.03 6.19
N PHE A 86 4.62 -1.30 5.20
CA PHE A 86 4.92 0.10 4.97
C PHE A 86 3.67 0.96 4.92
N ILE A 87 3.85 2.23 5.26
CA ILE A 87 2.88 3.30 5.05
C ILE A 87 3.46 4.31 4.07
N ALA A 88 2.75 4.62 2.99
CA ALA A 88 3.01 5.78 2.16
C ALA A 88 1.89 6.81 2.33
N ARG A 89 2.23 8.09 2.50
CA ARG A 89 1.24 9.18 2.66
C ARG A 89 1.31 10.15 1.50
N LEU A 90 0.16 10.47 0.93
CA LEU A 90 -0.01 11.46 -0.13
C LEU A 90 -1.04 12.51 0.24
N SER A 91 -0.76 13.75 -0.14
CA SER A 91 -1.82 14.75 -0.32
C SER A 91 -2.37 14.61 -1.72
N SER A 92 -3.69 14.63 -1.89
CA SER A 92 -4.34 14.62 -3.20
C SER A 92 -5.51 15.59 -3.22
N ASP A 93 -5.74 16.18 -4.39
CA ASP A 93 -6.94 16.98 -4.64
C ASP A 93 -8.11 16.05 -4.94
N LEU A 94 -9.25 16.34 -4.30
CA LEU A 94 -10.52 15.71 -4.56
C LEU A 94 -11.15 16.34 -5.81
N GLY A 95 -11.33 15.53 -6.86
CA GLY A 95 -11.93 15.96 -8.12
C GLY A 95 -13.42 16.33 -7.99
N SER A 96 -14.07 16.56 -9.13
CA SER A 96 -15.53 16.70 -9.18
C SER A 96 -16.23 15.41 -8.76
N TYR A 97 -17.43 15.55 -8.18
CA TYR A 97 -18.27 14.39 -7.90
C TYR A 97 -18.84 13.87 -9.22
N ASP A 98 -18.65 12.59 -9.48
CA ASP A 98 -19.23 11.88 -10.60
C ASP A 98 -20.46 11.12 -10.10
N PHE A 99 -21.63 11.56 -10.57
CA PHE A 99 -22.93 11.03 -10.19
C PHE A 99 -23.20 9.63 -10.73
N ASN A 100 -22.58 9.25 -11.85
CA ASN A 100 -22.75 7.91 -12.43
C ASN A 100 -22.02 6.87 -11.57
N ASN A 101 -20.83 7.24 -11.09
CA ASN A 101 -20.00 6.37 -10.27
C ASN A 101 -20.20 6.57 -8.75
N ASN A 102 -21.04 7.52 -8.35
CA ASN A 102 -21.34 7.88 -6.95
C ASN A 102 -20.08 8.15 -6.11
N GLY A 103 -19.19 9.03 -6.59
CA GLY A 103 -17.97 9.34 -5.85
C GLY A 103 -17.11 10.43 -6.46
N PHE A 104 -15.93 10.63 -5.89
CA PHE A 104 -14.96 11.62 -6.35
C PHE A 104 -13.78 10.96 -7.03
N LYS A 105 -13.40 11.44 -8.20
CA LYS A 105 -12.14 11.04 -8.83
C LYS A 105 -10.96 11.56 -7.99
N LEU A 106 -10.04 10.67 -7.66
CA LEU A 106 -8.81 11.00 -6.95
C LEU A 106 -7.71 11.26 -7.97
N LYS A 107 -6.95 12.34 -7.78
CA LYS A 107 -5.76 12.63 -8.59
C LYS A 107 -4.55 11.92 -7.98
N ILE A 108 -4.61 10.61 -7.93
CA ILE A 108 -3.55 9.77 -7.40
C ILE A 108 -2.98 8.99 -8.58
N ASN A 109 -1.68 9.14 -8.80
CA ASN A 109 -0.98 8.30 -9.76
C ASN A 109 -0.60 6.98 -9.08
N ASN A 110 -0.37 5.94 -9.87
CA ASN A 110 0.18 4.65 -9.44
C ASN A 110 1.61 4.74 -8.86
N SER A 111 2.15 5.95 -8.72
CA SER A 111 3.46 6.16 -8.14
C SER A 111 3.67 7.52 -7.53
N ILE A 112 4.59 7.59 -6.58
CA ILE A 112 5.01 8.79 -5.89
C ILE A 112 6.49 8.99 -6.12
N TYR A 113 6.87 10.16 -6.64
CA TYR A 113 8.26 10.60 -6.59
C TYR A 113 8.53 11.24 -5.24
N LEU A 114 9.55 10.76 -4.55
CA LEU A 114 9.99 11.38 -3.30
C LEU A 114 11.00 12.48 -3.62
N PRO A 115 10.91 13.65 -2.95
CA PRO A 115 11.75 14.82 -3.26
C PRO A 115 13.23 14.63 -2.91
N PHE A 116 13.66 13.42 -2.52
CA PHE A 116 15.07 13.10 -2.30
C PHE A 116 15.77 12.91 -3.65
N ARG A 117 16.25 14.02 -4.21
CA ARG A 117 16.98 14.11 -5.50
C ARG A 117 16.23 13.52 -6.71
N ASN A 118 14.91 13.29 -6.58
CA ASN A 118 14.06 12.64 -7.59
C ASN A 118 14.60 11.29 -8.08
N SER A 119 15.52 10.66 -7.33
CA SER A 119 16.13 9.38 -7.71
C SER A 119 15.35 8.20 -7.15
N TYR A 120 14.32 8.45 -6.34
CA TYR A 120 13.51 7.44 -5.68
C TYR A 120 12.03 7.60 -5.99
N ARG A 121 11.39 6.48 -6.29
CA ARG A 121 9.97 6.37 -6.61
C ARG A 121 9.34 5.23 -5.81
N VAL A 122 8.14 5.44 -5.30
CA VAL A 122 7.29 4.39 -4.74
C VAL A 122 6.24 4.05 -5.79
N ASN A 123 6.13 2.78 -6.18
CA ASN A 123 5.13 2.30 -7.11
C ASN A 123 4.12 1.40 -6.39
N PHE A 124 2.87 1.45 -6.84
CA PHE A 124 1.77 0.66 -6.29
C PHE A 124 1.32 -0.39 -7.32
N GLU A 125 1.25 -1.65 -6.91
CA GLU A 125 0.96 -2.75 -7.85
C GLU A 125 -0.54 -2.93 -8.15
N ASN A 126 -1.42 -2.66 -7.19
CA ASN A 126 -2.87 -2.80 -7.29
C ASN A 126 -3.60 -1.46 -7.08
N SER A 127 -3.15 -0.42 -7.79
CA SER A 127 -3.59 0.95 -7.51
C SER A 127 -5.00 1.32 -7.97
N ASP A 128 -5.62 0.49 -8.80
CA ASP A 128 -6.80 0.90 -9.55
C ASP A 128 -8.01 1.16 -8.65
N ASP A 129 -8.10 0.48 -7.51
CA ASP A 129 -9.22 0.61 -6.57
C ASP A 129 -9.25 1.91 -5.77
N PHE A 130 -8.17 2.69 -5.77
CA PHE A 130 -8.09 3.96 -5.04
C PHE A 130 -7.96 5.19 -5.95
N ASN A 131 -8.25 5.04 -7.24
CA ASN A 131 -8.42 6.17 -8.15
C ASN A 131 -9.76 6.88 -7.94
N PHE A 132 -10.65 6.33 -7.12
CA PHE A 132 -12.00 6.84 -6.92
C PHE A 132 -12.48 6.68 -5.47
N LEU A 133 -12.87 7.79 -4.84
CA LEU A 133 -13.50 7.80 -3.52
C LEU A 133 -15.02 7.64 -3.68
N GLN A 134 -15.49 6.39 -3.64
CA GLN A 134 -16.93 6.12 -3.69
C GLN A 134 -17.60 6.53 -2.37
N LEU A 135 -18.60 7.39 -2.48
CA LEU A 135 -19.29 7.99 -1.34
C LEU A 135 -20.71 8.39 -1.72
N GLU A 136 -21.70 7.93 -0.94
CA GLU A 136 -23.11 8.32 -1.13
C GLU A 136 -23.28 9.84 -1.19
N GLN A 137 -24.20 10.31 -2.04
CA GLN A 137 -24.40 11.73 -2.34
C GLN A 137 -24.57 12.59 -1.08
N ASN A 138 -25.34 12.12 -0.09
CA ASN A 138 -25.55 12.84 1.18
C ASN A 138 -24.25 12.98 2.00
N LYS A 139 -23.40 11.95 2.01
CA LYS A 139 -22.10 11.98 2.68
C LYS A 139 -21.10 12.84 1.89
N ALA A 140 -21.13 12.76 0.56
CA ALA A 140 -20.33 13.59 -0.34
C ALA A 140 -20.63 15.09 -0.18
N LYS A 141 -21.91 15.47 -0.13
CA LYS A 141 -22.34 16.85 0.13
C LYS A 141 -21.77 17.38 1.46
N LYS A 142 -21.91 16.59 2.54
CA LYS A 142 -21.35 16.93 3.86
C LYS A 142 -19.83 17.04 3.84
N LEU A 143 -19.14 16.18 3.10
CA LEU A 143 -17.69 16.22 2.96
C LEU A 143 -17.23 17.51 2.28
N ILE A 144 -17.83 17.88 1.14
CA ILE A 144 -17.45 19.09 0.40
C ILE A 144 -17.71 20.36 1.21
N GLN A 145 -18.83 20.43 1.92
CA GLN A 145 -19.11 21.55 2.82
C GLN A 145 -18.02 21.73 3.88
N LYS A 146 -17.44 20.63 4.37
CA LYS A 146 -16.36 20.66 5.38
C LYS A 146 -14.99 20.99 4.80
N LEU A 147 -14.68 20.52 3.59
CA LEU A 147 -13.40 20.80 2.93
C LEU A 147 -13.31 22.25 2.41
N GLN A 148 -14.44 22.96 2.31
CA GLN A 148 -14.51 24.36 1.89
C GLN A 148 -13.78 24.62 0.56
N LYS A 149 -12.92 25.65 0.47
CA LYS A 149 -12.23 26.06 -0.76
C LYS A 149 -11.13 25.08 -1.17
N ASN A 150 -10.51 24.40 -0.22
CA ASN A 150 -9.37 23.51 -0.48
C ASN A 150 -9.85 22.07 -0.38
N ARG A 151 -10.24 21.50 -1.52
CA ARG A 151 -10.75 20.13 -1.63
C ARG A 151 -9.60 19.10 -1.51
N ASN A 152 -8.71 19.29 -0.54
CA ASN A 152 -7.55 18.44 -0.34
C ASN A 152 -7.90 17.35 0.67
N ILE A 153 -7.31 16.18 0.46
CA ILE A 153 -7.41 15.02 1.34
C ILE A 153 -6.02 14.41 1.50
N ILE A 154 -5.86 13.64 2.57
CA ILE A 154 -4.66 12.84 2.79
C ILE A 154 -5.03 11.39 2.53
N VAL A 155 -4.23 10.69 1.76
CA VAL A 155 -4.39 9.27 1.48
C VAL A 155 -3.19 8.52 2.03
N GLU A 156 -3.47 7.59 2.94
CA GLU A 156 -2.50 6.72 3.57
C GLU A 156 -2.62 5.32 2.96
N PHE A 157 -1.59 4.86 2.27
CA PHE A 157 -1.49 3.53 1.70
C PHE A 157 -0.71 2.66 2.67
N HIS A 158 -1.35 1.63 3.18
CA HIS A 158 -0.71 0.55 3.92
C HIS A 158 -0.48 -0.60 2.95
N GLY A 159 0.72 -1.12 2.94
CA GLY A 159 1.06 -2.19 2.00
C GLY A 159 2.29 -2.96 2.41
N ILE A 160 2.61 -3.94 1.58
CA ILE A 160 3.79 -4.78 1.73
C ILE A 160 4.81 -4.45 0.64
N LEU A 161 6.09 -4.35 0.99
CA LEU A 161 7.16 -4.26 0.00
C LEU A 161 7.25 -5.57 -0.78
N THR A 162 7.07 -5.49 -2.09
CA THR A 162 7.17 -6.65 -2.99
C THR A 162 8.49 -6.67 -3.74
N LYS A 163 9.03 -5.50 -4.08
CA LYS A 163 10.28 -5.40 -4.83
C LYS A 163 11.00 -4.08 -4.59
N ALA A 164 12.33 -4.08 -4.70
CA ALA A 164 13.15 -2.87 -4.84
C ALA A 164 14.10 -3.06 -6.02
N GLU A 165 14.02 -2.17 -7.02
CA GLU A 165 14.76 -2.32 -8.29
C GLU A 165 15.08 -0.97 -8.94
N GLU A 166 16.08 -0.96 -9.79
CA GLU A 166 16.54 0.23 -10.52
C GLU A 166 16.03 0.22 -11.96
N TYR A 167 15.39 1.30 -12.38
CA TYR A 167 14.94 1.48 -13.76
C TYR A 167 15.75 2.56 -14.45
N LEU A 168 16.20 2.26 -15.67
CA LEU A 168 16.67 3.27 -16.61
C LEU A 168 15.46 3.97 -17.21
N TYR A 169 15.18 5.20 -16.75
CA TYR A 169 14.14 6.02 -17.34
C TYR A 169 14.77 6.98 -18.36
N GLY A 170 14.27 6.94 -19.59
CA GLY A 170 14.56 8.00 -20.56
C GLY A 170 13.67 9.19 -20.25
N ASP A 171 14.23 10.30 -19.76
CA ASP A 171 13.48 11.56 -19.69
C ASP A 171 13.19 11.98 -21.15
N ARG A 172 11.93 11.87 -21.60
CA ARG A 172 11.45 12.60 -22.77
C ARG A 172 11.37 14.07 -22.37
N ILE A 173 12.49 14.77 -22.33
CA ILE A 173 12.49 16.23 -22.36
C ILE A 173 12.08 16.62 -23.78
N SER A 174 10.77 16.66 -24.02
CA SER A 174 10.22 17.33 -25.20
C SER A 174 10.26 18.83 -24.95
N ASP A 175 11.43 19.43 -25.13
CA ASP A 175 11.52 20.88 -25.32
C ASP A 175 11.53 21.14 -26.84
N PRO A 176 10.46 21.71 -27.44
CA PRO A 176 10.34 21.81 -28.90
C PRO A 176 11.33 22.78 -29.56
N ILE A 177 12.17 23.47 -28.79
CA ILE A 177 12.90 24.65 -29.28
C ILE A 177 14.30 24.33 -29.82
N ASN A 178 14.90 23.17 -29.51
CA ASN A 178 16.25 22.84 -29.99
C ASN A 178 16.29 21.50 -30.76
N LYS A 179 15.90 21.54 -32.04
CA LYS A 179 15.97 20.40 -33.00
C LYS A 179 17.40 19.95 -33.37
N GLY A 180 18.44 20.32 -32.62
CA GLY A 180 19.84 20.08 -32.99
C GLY A 180 20.53 18.88 -32.34
N GLN A 181 20.22 18.53 -31.10
CA GLN A 181 20.89 17.44 -30.37
C GLN A 181 19.96 16.84 -29.31
N LEU A 182 19.26 15.76 -29.66
CA LEU A 182 18.51 14.95 -28.70
C LEU A 182 19.49 14.05 -27.94
N THR A 183 20.19 14.57 -26.94
CA THR A 183 20.81 13.73 -25.92
C THR A 183 19.73 13.31 -24.94
N THR A 184 19.20 12.10 -25.08
CA THR A 184 18.37 11.48 -24.03
C THR A 184 19.23 11.31 -22.79
N LEU A 185 19.04 12.16 -21.79
CA LEU A 185 19.61 11.95 -20.46
C LEU A 185 18.81 10.83 -19.80
N PHE A 186 19.38 9.62 -19.79
CA PHE A 186 18.87 8.53 -18.97
C PHE A 186 19.17 8.84 -17.51
N LYS A 187 18.13 8.83 -16.68
CA LYS A 187 18.28 8.83 -15.23
C LYS A 187 17.93 7.46 -14.70
N ASN A 188 18.80 6.95 -13.83
CA ASN A 188 18.47 5.79 -13.04
C ASN A 188 17.49 6.20 -11.93
N ILE A 189 16.31 5.60 -11.94
CA ILE A 189 15.28 5.80 -10.93
C ILE A 189 15.18 4.52 -10.11
N LYS A 190 15.59 4.62 -8.85
CA LYS A 190 15.43 3.56 -7.86
C LYS A 190 13.98 3.49 -7.42
N THR A 191 13.39 2.31 -7.50
CA THR A 191 11.96 2.12 -7.30
C THR A 191 11.73 1.12 -6.18
N VAL A 192 10.85 1.47 -5.23
CA VAL A 192 10.28 0.55 -4.25
C VAL A 192 8.84 0.26 -4.66
N ARG A 193 8.51 -1.01 -4.86
CA ARG A 193 7.15 -1.45 -5.18
C ARG A 193 6.44 -1.91 -3.92
N LEU A 194 5.23 -1.41 -3.76
CA LEU A 194 4.32 -1.79 -2.68
C LEU A 194 3.07 -2.43 -3.26
N PHE A 195 2.72 -3.57 -2.68
CA PHE A 195 1.39 -4.13 -2.79
C PHE A 195 0.48 -3.51 -1.72
N ILE A 196 -0.64 -2.90 -2.11
CA ILE A 196 -1.50 -2.17 -1.17
C ILE A 196 -2.56 -3.10 -0.59
N ASN A 197 -2.56 -3.15 0.73
CA ASN A 197 -3.44 -3.97 1.54
C ASN A 197 -4.66 -3.17 2.00
N LYS A 198 -4.42 -1.89 2.29
CA LYS A 198 -5.41 -1.00 2.89
C LYS A 198 -5.07 0.44 2.54
N THR A 199 -6.09 1.19 2.15
CA THR A 199 -5.99 2.63 1.92
C THR A 199 -6.91 3.36 2.88
N VAL A 200 -6.40 4.32 3.63
CA VAL A 200 -7.18 5.17 4.53
C VAL A 200 -7.18 6.60 4.00
N ILE A 201 -8.36 7.15 3.78
CA ILE A 201 -8.53 8.51 3.29
C ILE A 201 -8.98 9.38 4.44
N TYR A 202 -8.24 10.45 4.69
CA TYR A 202 -8.48 11.44 5.73
C TYR A 202 -8.86 12.78 5.13
N SER A 203 -9.68 13.54 5.84
CA SER A 203 -9.75 14.98 5.62
C SER A 203 -8.44 15.64 6.04
N THR A 204 -8.20 16.86 5.56
CA THR A 204 -7.08 17.71 6.01
C THR A 204 -7.09 17.98 7.52
N PHE A 205 -8.23 17.79 8.19
CA PHE A 205 -8.38 17.91 9.64
C PHE A 205 -8.10 16.60 10.40
N GLY A 206 -7.57 15.57 9.73
CA GLY A 206 -7.20 14.29 10.34
C GLY A 206 -8.36 13.33 10.61
N LYS A 207 -9.58 13.62 10.15
CA LYS A 207 -10.72 12.72 10.31
C LYS A 207 -10.75 11.67 9.20
N VAL A 208 -10.84 10.39 9.56
CA VAL A 208 -11.07 9.30 8.59
C VAL A 208 -12.40 9.53 7.86
N ILE A 209 -12.31 9.62 6.54
CA ILE A 209 -13.44 9.73 5.61
C ILE A 209 -13.89 8.34 5.18
N LYS A 210 -12.94 7.51 4.73
CA LYS A 210 -13.20 6.18 4.19
C LYS A 210 -11.95 5.31 4.34
N THR A 211 -12.18 4.04 4.60
CA THR A 211 -11.18 2.98 4.45
C THR A 211 -11.57 2.15 3.23
N ILE A 212 -10.59 1.92 2.35
CA ILE A 212 -10.70 1.09 1.15
C ILE A 212 -9.75 -0.08 1.35
N TYR A 213 -10.22 -1.29 1.06
CA TYR A 213 -9.39 -2.48 0.97
C TYR A 213 -9.34 -2.82 -0.52
N PRO A 214 -8.21 -2.56 -1.21
CA PRO A 214 -8.08 -2.88 -2.62
C PRO A 214 -8.39 -4.35 -2.90
N ARG A 215 -8.85 -4.63 -4.10
CA ARG A 215 -9.03 -6.00 -4.58
C ARG A 215 -7.66 -6.65 -4.68
N ILE A 216 -7.62 -7.91 -4.27
CA ILE A 216 -6.44 -8.76 -4.31
C ILE A 216 -6.81 -9.90 -5.24
N THR A 217 -6.13 -10.04 -6.37
CA THR A 217 -6.30 -11.23 -7.23
C THR A 217 -5.54 -12.42 -6.64
N TYR A 218 -5.84 -13.64 -7.08
CA TYR A 218 -5.10 -14.84 -6.65
C TYR A 218 -3.60 -14.72 -6.96
N ASP A 219 -3.25 -14.19 -8.14
CA ASP A 219 -1.86 -13.95 -8.52
C ASP A 219 -1.19 -12.89 -7.63
N ASP A 220 -1.96 -11.93 -7.12
CA ASP A 220 -1.50 -10.92 -6.17
C ASP A 220 -1.31 -11.50 -4.75
N PHE A 221 -2.16 -12.45 -4.35
CA PHE A 221 -2.02 -13.20 -3.10
C PHE A 221 -0.77 -14.10 -3.12
N VAL A 222 -0.51 -14.80 -4.23
CA VAL A 222 0.71 -15.62 -4.38
C VAL A 222 1.99 -14.75 -4.33
N LYS A 223 1.95 -13.51 -4.82
CA LYS A 223 3.08 -12.55 -4.77
C LYS A 223 3.27 -11.93 -3.39
N SER A 224 2.18 -11.61 -2.68
CA SER A 224 2.20 -11.11 -1.31
C SER A 224 2.34 -12.29 -0.35
N LYS A 225 3.58 -12.64 0.02
CA LYS A 225 3.89 -13.77 0.94
C LYS A 225 3.25 -13.70 2.35
N SER A 226 2.27 -12.85 2.63
CA SER A 226 1.58 -12.78 3.92
C SER A 226 0.28 -13.59 3.89
N GLU A 227 0.26 -14.71 4.62
CA GLU A 227 -0.90 -15.57 4.87
C GLU A 227 -2.11 -14.87 5.56
N LYS A 228 -2.08 -13.55 5.77
CA LYS A 228 -2.85 -12.88 6.82
C LYS A 228 -3.94 -11.91 6.38
N GLU A 229 -4.18 -11.69 5.09
CA GLU A 229 -5.16 -10.69 4.69
C GLU A 229 -6.37 -11.25 3.96
N CYS A 230 -7.49 -10.59 4.23
CA CYS A 230 -8.81 -11.15 4.27
C CYS A 230 -9.61 -10.56 3.09
N LEU A 231 -9.99 -11.40 2.13
CA LEU A 231 -10.68 -11.00 0.89
C LEU A 231 -12.11 -10.48 1.17
N ASN A 232 -12.54 -9.46 0.41
CA ASN A 232 -13.95 -9.05 0.38
C ASN A 232 -14.82 -10.17 -0.22
N GLY A 233 -16.01 -10.38 0.36
CA GLY A 233 -16.92 -11.49 0.07
C GLY A 233 -17.46 -11.64 -1.36
N ASP A 234 -17.09 -10.77 -2.28
CA ASP A 234 -17.60 -10.74 -3.66
C ASP A 234 -16.76 -11.59 -4.64
N GLU A 235 -15.48 -11.81 -4.33
CA GLU A 235 -14.51 -12.43 -5.27
C GLU A 235 -13.84 -13.72 -4.72
N VAL A 236 -14.01 -14.01 -3.43
CA VAL A 236 -13.41 -15.15 -2.71
C VAL A 236 -13.61 -16.50 -3.37
N PHE A 237 -14.76 -16.74 -3.99
CA PHE A 237 -15.09 -18.06 -4.52
C PHE A 237 -14.76 -18.22 -6.01
N ASN A 238 -14.03 -17.25 -6.60
CA ASN A 238 -13.42 -17.37 -7.92
C ASN A 238 -12.07 -18.12 -7.90
N ILE A 239 -11.68 -18.72 -6.77
CA ILE A 239 -10.47 -19.54 -6.68
C ILE A 239 -10.78 -20.88 -7.35
N GLY A 240 -9.98 -21.25 -8.36
CA GLY A 240 -10.23 -22.37 -9.29
C GLY A 240 -10.24 -23.76 -8.63
N SER A 241 -10.13 -24.82 -9.45
CA SER A 241 -10.26 -26.24 -9.04
C SER A 241 -9.30 -26.74 -7.94
N TYR A 242 -8.44 -25.88 -7.39
CA TYR A 242 -7.42 -26.19 -6.38
C TYR A 242 -7.64 -25.49 -5.02
N THR A 243 -8.78 -24.82 -4.81
CA THR A 243 -9.10 -24.17 -3.53
C THR A 243 -9.15 -25.18 -2.38
N THR A 244 -8.41 -24.89 -1.31
CA THR A 244 -8.31 -25.68 -0.09
C THR A 244 -9.38 -25.30 0.93
N VAL A 245 -9.59 -26.16 1.92
CA VAL A 245 -10.54 -25.88 3.02
C VAL A 245 -10.08 -24.69 3.87
N ASP A 246 -8.77 -24.49 4.03
CA ASP A 246 -8.24 -23.46 4.90
C ASP A 246 -8.36 -22.06 4.29
N GLU A 247 -8.22 -21.94 2.96
CA GLU A 247 -8.51 -20.69 2.23
C GLU A 247 -9.98 -20.26 2.38
N ILE A 248 -10.91 -21.23 2.38
CA ILE A 248 -12.34 -20.95 2.56
C ILE A 248 -12.68 -20.61 4.01
N LYS A 249 -12.08 -21.30 5.00
CA LYS A 249 -12.22 -20.94 6.42
C LYS A 249 -11.79 -19.51 6.67
N HIS A 250 -10.61 -19.15 6.15
CA HIS A 250 -10.05 -17.80 6.27
C HIS A 250 -11.03 -16.80 5.67
N SER A 251 -11.45 -17.01 4.42
CA SER A 251 -12.34 -16.07 3.73
C SER A 251 -13.71 -15.88 4.40
N ILE A 252 -14.32 -16.93 4.96
CA ILE A 252 -15.55 -16.79 5.77
C ILE A 252 -15.29 -15.95 7.01
N SER A 253 -14.15 -16.14 7.69
CA SER A 253 -13.78 -15.32 8.86
C SER A 253 -13.60 -13.83 8.53
N CYS A 254 -13.31 -13.52 7.27
CA CYS A 254 -13.22 -12.17 6.72
C CYS A 254 -14.56 -11.52 6.38
N GLY A 255 -15.69 -12.22 6.56
CA GLY A 255 -17.03 -11.74 6.24
C GLY A 255 -17.51 -12.09 4.83
N ALA A 256 -16.93 -13.12 4.18
CA ALA A 256 -17.42 -13.60 2.91
C ALA A 256 -18.84 -14.19 3.02
N ASP A 257 -19.74 -13.77 2.13
CA ASP A 257 -21.12 -14.27 2.09
C ASP A 257 -21.19 -15.62 1.36
N ILE A 258 -21.40 -16.68 2.13
CA ILE A 258 -21.50 -18.06 1.65
C ILE A 258 -22.75 -18.33 0.80
N HIS A 259 -23.71 -17.40 0.75
CA HIS A 259 -24.93 -17.51 -0.05
C HIS A 259 -24.87 -16.71 -1.35
N LYS A 260 -23.89 -15.82 -1.49
CA LYS A 260 -23.77 -14.95 -2.64
C LYS A 260 -23.42 -15.75 -3.89
N ARG A 261 -24.11 -15.43 -5.00
CA ARG A 261 -23.82 -16.00 -6.31
C ARG A 261 -22.70 -15.22 -7.00
N SER A 262 -21.75 -15.93 -7.60
CA SER A 262 -20.68 -15.30 -8.40
C SER A 262 -21.29 -14.60 -9.62
N LYS A 263 -20.83 -13.39 -9.93
CA LYS A 263 -21.20 -12.67 -11.16
C LYS A 263 -20.40 -13.14 -12.38
N GLY A 264 -19.25 -13.80 -12.19
CA GLY A 264 -18.33 -14.20 -13.27
C GLY A 264 -18.33 -15.70 -13.61
N TRP A 265 -18.74 -16.56 -12.68
CA TRP A 265 -18.67 -18.03 -12.83
C TRP A 265 -20.06 -18.67 -12.71
N PHE A 266 -20.80 -18.66 -13.82
CA PHE A 266 -22.08 -19.36 -14.02
C PHE A 266 -23.18 -19.05 -12.99
N GLY A 267 -23.07 -17.96 -12.21
CA GLY A 267 -24.08 -17.61 -11.21
C GLY A 267 -24.16 -18.59 -10.03
N LEU A 268 -23.09 -19.36 -9.77
CA LEU A 268 -23.07 -20.39 -8.73
C LEU A 268 -22.79 -19.79 -7.35
N THR A 269 -23.39 -20.40 -6.32
CA THR A 269 -22.96 -20.20 -4.93
C THR A 269 -21.70 -21.01 -4.63
N PRO A 270 -20.98 -20.70 -3.54
CA PRO A 270 -19.79 -21.43 -3.12
C PRO A 270 -19.99 -22.94 -3.00
N LEU A 271 -21.12 -23.37 -2.42
CA LEU A 271 -21.44 -24.78 -2.28
C LEU A 271 -21.76 -25.44 -3.63
N GLN A 272 -22.44 -24.73 -4.53
CA GLN A 272 -22.75 -25.23 -5.87
C GLN A 272 -21.48 -25.43 -6.68
N TRP A 273 -20.57 -24.46 -6.64
CA TRP A 273 -19.24 -24.58 -7.24
C TRP A 273 -18.48 -25.79 -6.70
N ALA A 274 -18.39 -25.95 -5.37
CA ALA A 274 -17.63 -27.04 -4.78
C ALA A 274 -18.16 -28.43 -5.18
N LYS A 275 -19.48 -28.56 -5.37
CA LYS A 275 -20.13 -29.78 -5.89
C LYS A 275 -19.80 -30.02 -7.36
N GLU A 276 -19.86 -28.99 -8.19
CA GLU A 276 -19.55 -29.06 -9.62
C GLU A 276 -18.14 -29.60 -9.85
N PHE A 277 -17.16 -29.08 -9.09
CA PHE A 277 -15.77 -29.50 -9.19
C PHE A 277 -15.40 -30.66 -8.27
N LYS A 278 -16.38 -31.32 -7.64
CA LYS A 278 -16.21 -32.51 -6.79
C LYS A 278 -15.17 -32.33 -5.66
N ASN A 279 -15.04 -31.12 -5.11
CA ASN A 279 -14.10 -30.81 -4.03
C ASN A 279 -14.68 -31.23 -2.67
N ILE A 280 -14.62 -32.54 -2.37
CA ILE A 280 -15.22 -33.17 -1.19
C ILE A 280 -14.85 -32.48 0.15
N PRO A 281 -13.57 -32.12 0.41
CA PRO A 281 -13.19 -31.42 1.64
C PRO A 281 -13.95 -30.10 1.83
N VAL A 282 -14.06 -29.29 0.77
CA VAL A 282 -14.76 -28.01 0.78
C VAL A 282 -16.27 -28.19 0.95
N ILE A 283 -16.86 -29.17 0.25
CA ILE A 283 -18.29 -29.50 0.38
C ILE A 283 -18.63 -29.84 1.85
N ARG A 284 -17.81 -30.66 2.51
CA ARG A 284 -18.02 -31.03 3.92
C ARG A 284 -17.96 -29.81 4.84
N PHE A 285 -16.98 -28.94 4.61
CA PHE A 285 -16.82 -27.73 5.41
C PHE A 285 -17.99 -26.76 5.24
N LEU A 286 -18.35 -26.40 4.00
CA LEU A 286 -19.43 -25.45 3.72
C LEU A 286 -20.80 -25.93 4.23
N ASN A 287 -21.11 -27.23 4.11
CA ASN A 287 -22.34 -27.79 4.69
C ASN A 287 -22.39 -27.67 6.22
N LYS A 288 -21.24 -27.73 6.91
CA LYS A 288 -21.17 -27.55 8.36
C LYS A 288 -21.43 -26.10 8.75
N GLU A 289 -20.83 -25.14 8.04
CA GLU A 289 -21.04 -23.71 8.32
C GLU A 289 -22.47 -23.25 7.99
N LEU A 290 -23.06 -23.73 6.88
CA LEU A 290 -24.45 -23.44 6.53
C LEU A 290 -25.48 -23.96 7.55
N LYS A 291 -25.17 -25.02 8.29
CA LYS A 291 -26.01 -25.53 9.37
C LYS A 291 -25.94 -24.69 10.64
N LYS A 292 -24.86 -23.95 10.86
CA LYS A 292 -24.69 -23.04 12.01
C LYS A 292 -25.39 -21.70 11.79
N ALA A 293 -25.62 -21.33 10.54
CA ALA A 293 -26.26 -20.07 10.16
C ALA A 293 -27.80 -20.14 10.10
N LYS A 294 -28.40 -21.29 10.46
CA LYS A 294 -29.83 -21.50 10.64
C LYS A 294 -30.18 -21.50 12.11
#